data_AF-A0A9W6BVP3-F1
#
_entry.id   AF-A0A9W6BVP3-F1
#
_cell.length_a   1.000
_cell.length_b   1.000
_cell.length_c   1.000
_cell.angle_alpha   90.00
_cell.angle_beta   90.00
_cell.angle_gamma   90.00
#
_symmetry.space_group_name_H-M   'P 1'
#
loop_
_entity.id
_entity.type
_entity.pdbx_description
1 polymer ?
#
loop_
_entity_poly.entity_id
_entity_poly.type
_entity_poly.pdbx_seq_one_letter_code
_entity_poly.pdbx_strand_id
1 'polypeptide(L)'
;MRKRPQSSPLLDGRTKRRKTAQLGTGSSDEPLPADGGMAIGDLPAHTFVLCGGSERFQAQIDRWGQEQAASGALPPVLRVPLDDPADLPHALAAIKFMYTGKIDPSDLPSLLRVRRLAAYLQVEGCTEACDAALIASIQASTPGQPPPRKPSQKQQQAQQQTGWANLAGVLQVYHHRDQLRTELESAAWRKVLHACRKQLGEQAALVAPDRQQQQEQQQQQQQQGEVAPAGAEPPPTNADRGPPSLGQLLTWAFGDAPSLMNAPEVRKQMEDLPAAAMEVLLGCDSFATDDEATVLLMLLTWLKANSHKIGAEPRKRLLKLVRLSMLNITYLFRILPMMPQTVGISNEELRFLQEYSFSSADEQASMRKAAENKYDFKSGWYATAWRPNPHDQADGGGGSGEGGSGRSCNRHYDWHIDAAKLEEALRETAVQQQQPSTGRLVVGSFSGGLSRVLRYGVEWYPVVRCVGGQAAAGIYLYSSLPSVLGLNGVSLREAVVLAQPGPCRLEVYKWRGEEEGGGRQVAWRGAFTDQSAAIGAGRGWATAWPLKAQPTVPTGQGPEAADITDTVAPLAAAAAPADDDPQQPQQPLASWMPYLKDGKLWGCLRYGRRGQLFCCCQAEGR
;
A
#
# COMPACT_ATOMS: atom_id res chain seq x y z
N MET A 1 -39.10 -10.63 38.43
CA MET A 1 -39.77 -9.37 38.84
C MET A 1 -38.82 -8.51 39.65
N ARG A 2 -38.10 -7.56 39.02
CA ARG A 2 -37.48 -6.39 39.68
C ARG A 2 -37.42 -5.27 38.64
N LYS A 3 -38.02 -4.13 39.00
CA LYS A 3 -38.25 -2.95 38.16
C LYS A 3 -36.94 -2.20 37.90
N ARG A 4 -36.71 -1.80 36.64
CA ARG A 4 -35.70 -0.79 36.24
C ARG A 4 -36.19 0.62 36.64
N PRO A 5 -35.31 1.53 37.09
CA PRO A 5 -35.66 2.94 37.23
C PRO A 5 -35.55 3.67 35.88
N GLN A 6 -36.48 4.60 35.68
CA GLN A 6 -36.63 5.46 34.51
C GLN A 6 -35.57 6.57 34.50
N SER A 7 -35.07 6.85 33.30
CA SER A 7 -34.16 7.94 32.93
C SER A 7 -34.88 9.29 32.87
N SER A 8 -34.28 10.32 33.47
CA SER A 8 -34.62 11.74 33.30
C SER A 8 -34.15 12.28 31.94
N PRO A 9 -34.80 13.33 31.39
CA PRO A 9 -34.55 13.82 30.03
C PRO A 9 -33.34 14.77 29.95
N LEU A 10 -32.56 14.60 28.88
CA LEU A 10 -31.46 15.49 28.47
C LEU A 10 -32.00 16.84 27.96
N LEU A 11 -31.32 17.91 28.36
CA LEU A 11 -31.49 19.28 27.90
C LEU A 11 -30.99 19.47 26.46
N ASP A 12 -31.85 20.03 25.62
CA ASP A 12 -31.57 20.47 24.25
C ASP A 12 -30.69 21.75 24.25
N GLY A 13 -29.40 21.59 23.99
CA GLY A 13 -28.45 22.68 23.79
C GLY A 13 -28.39 23.13 22.32
N ARG A 14 -29.38 23.91 21.88
CA ARG A 14 -29.47 24.45 20.51
C ARG A 14 -28.59 25.70 20.36
N THR A 15 -27.35 25.54 19.89
CA THR A 15 -26.44 26.65 19.55
C THR A 15 -26.91 27.38 18.27
N LYS A 16 -27.49 28.57 18.46
CA LYS A 16 -27.85 29.51 17.39
C LYS A 16 -26.59 30.09 16.75
N ARG A 17 -26.34 29.74 15.49
CA ARG A 17 -25.33 30.34 14.63
C ARG A 17 -25.77 31.77 14.28
N ARG A 18 -25.09 32.76 14.86
CA ARG A 18 -25.27 34.20 14.57
C ARG A 18 -24.86 34.46 13.11
N LYS A 19 -25.81 34.96 12.32
CA LYS A 19 -25.61 35.49 10.97
C LYS A 19 -25.34 36.99 11.11
N THR A 20 -24.08 37.38 11.05
CA THR A 20 -23.67 38.79 11.07
C THR A 20 -23.81 39.33 9.65
N ALA A 21 -24.76 40.26 9.46
CA ALA A 21 -24.83 41.10 8.28
C ALA A 21 -23.85 42.27 8.46
N GLN A 22 -22.96 42.48 7.50
CA GLN A 22 -22.23 43.73 7.35
C GLN A 22 -22.55 44.32 5.98
N LEU A 23 -23.39 45.35 6.01
CA LEU A 23 -23.38 46.43 5.03
C LEU A 23 -22.20 47.35 5.38
N GLY A 24 -21.30 47.55 4.43
CA GLY A 24 -20.18 48.47 4.53
C GLY A 24 -19.94 49.10 3.16
N THR A 25 -20.23 50.38 3.08
CA THR A 25 -20.15 51.28 1.92
C THR A 25 -18.71 51.58 1.51
N GLY A 26 -18.55 51.96 0.24
CA GLY A 26 -17.28 52.14 -0.46
C GLY A 26 -16.20 52.96 0.26
N SER A 27 -14.98 52.46 0.14
CA SER A 27 -13.73 53.19 0.30
C SER A 27 -12.82 52.72 -0.83
N SER A 28 -12.26 53.68 -1.56
CA SER A 28 -11.41 53.50 -2.74
C SER A 28 -10.21 52.61 -2.43
N ASP A 29 -10.07 51.52 -3.20
CA ASP A 29 -8.94 50.59 -3.18
C ASP A 29 -7.66 51.27 -3.66
N GLU A 30 -6.72 51.46 -2.74
CA GLU A 30 -5.30 51.61 -3.04
C GLU A 30 -4.70 50.19 -3.09
N PRO A 31 -3.96 49.80 -4.15
CA PRO A 31 -3.41 48.44 -4.25
C PRO A 31 -2.36 48.24 -3.16
N LEU A 32 -2.65 47.33 -2.23
CA LEU A 32 -1.68 46.84 -1.24
C LEU A 32 -0.38 46.44 -1.96
N PRO A 33 0.80 46.82 -1.43
CA PRO A 33 2.07 46.50 -2.07
C PRO A 33 2.21 44.98 -2.18
N ALA A 34 2.50 44.54 -3.40
CA ALA A 34 2.76 43.15 -3.73
C ALA A 34 3.68 42.51 -2.68
N ASP A 35 3.26 41.35 -2.20
CA ASP A 35 3.98 40.44 -1.33
C ASP A 35 5.48 40.48 -1.66
N GLY A 36 6.29 40.90 -0.68
CA GLY A 36 7.70 41.26 -0.83
C GLY A 36 8.61 40.07 -1.08
N GLY A 37 8.30 39.26 -2.09
CA GLY A 37 9.16 38.19 -2.57
C GLY A 37 10.50 38.77 -2.99
N MET A 38 11.54 38.43 -2.24
CA MET A 38 12.91 38.84 -2.53
C MET A 38 13.29 38.32 -3.92
N ALA A 39 13.37 39.23 -4.90
CA ALA A 39 13.81 38.88 -6.25
C ALA A 39 15.33 38.61 -6.21
N ILE A 40 15.72 37.34 -6.26
CA ILE A 40 17.13 36.96 -6.25
C ILE A 40 17.65 36.90 -7.69
N GLY A 41 18.11 38.05 -8.19
CA GLY A 41 18.97 38.21 -9.37
C GLY A 41 18.32 37.97 -10.75
N ASP A 42 18.52 38.91 -11.67
CA ASP A 42 18.20 38.71 -13.09
C ASP A 42 19.26 37.81 -13.73
N LEU A 43 18.84 36.69 -14.30
CA LEU A 43 19.74 35.76 -14.98
C LEU A 43 19.43 35.74 -16.48
N PRO A 44 20.40 36.09 -17.34
CA PRO A 44 20.19 36.02 -18.77
C PRO A 44 19.99 34.56 -19.20
N ALA A 45 18.90 34.30 -19.91
CA ALA A 45 18.59 32.99 -20.48
C ALA A 45 18.01 33.16 -21.88
N HIS A 46 18.24 32.16 -22.73
CA HIS A 46 17.76 32.13 -24.10
C HIS A 46 16.39 31.45 -24.14
N THR A 47 15.38 32.18 -24.60
CA THR A 47 13.99 31.70 -24.76
C THR A 47 13.96 30.37 -25.51
N PHE A 48 14.70 30.26 -26.62
CA PHE A 48 14.78 29.04 -27.43
C PHE A 48 15.22 27.81 -26.61
N VAL A 49 16.19 27.95 -25.71
CA VAL A 49 16.68 26.85 -24.86
C VAL A 49 15.68 26.51 -23.76
N LEU A 50 15.10 27.52 -23.11
CA LEU A 50 14.11 27.31 -22.05
C LEU A 50 12.85 26.61 -22.59
N CYS A 51 12.36 27.06 -23.74
CA CYS A 51 11.24 26.47 -24.47
C CYS A 51 11.51 25.03 -24.90
N GLY A 52 12.70 24.78 -25.48
CA GLY A 52 13.07 23.44 -25.95
C GLY A 52 13.38 22.45 -24.82
N GLY A 53 13.77 22.94 -23.63
CA GLY A 53 14.16 22.09 -22.50
C GLY A 53 13.10 21.93 -21.41
N SER A 54 12.02 22.71 -21.43
CA SER A 54 10.97 22.70 -20.40
C SER A 54 9.59 23.00 -20.97
N GLU A 55 8.68 22.03 -20.89
CA GLU A 55 7.27 22.19 -21.27
C GLU A 55 6.60 23.32 -20.48
N ARG A 56 6.97 23.47 -19.21
CA ARG A 56 6.43 24.52 -18.35
C ARG A 56 6.85 25.91 -18.82
N PHE A 57 8.13 26.10 -19.14
CA PHE A 57 8.61 27.39 -19.64
C PHE A 57 8.02 27.71 -21.00
N GLN A 58 7.92 26.72 -21.89
CA GLN A 58 7.20 26.86 -23.17
C GLN A 58 5.77 27.38 -22.94
N ALA A 59 4.98 26.69 -22.10
CA ALA A 59 3.60 27.08 -21.82
C ALA A 59 3.47 28.47 -21.20
N GLN A 60 4.41 28.85 -20.33
CA GLN A 60 4.42 30.17 -19.70
C GLN A 60 4.77 31.30 -20.69
N ILE A 61 5.73 31.05 -21.59
CA ILE A 61 6.12 31.99 -22.65
C ILE A 61 5.00 32.17 -23.69
N ASP A 62 4.36 31.08 -24.11
CA ASP A 62 3.24 31.13 -25.07
C ASP A 62 2.08 31.97 -24.53
N ARG A 63 1.77 31.82 -23.24
CA ARG A 63 0.76 32.64 -22.56
C ARG A 63 1.13 34.12 -22.58
N TRP A 64 2.39 34.47 -22.35
CA TRP A 64 2.81 35.88 -22.45
C TRP A 64 2.80 36.42 -23.87
N GLY A 65 3.13 35.60 -24.88
CA GLY A 65 3.04 36.03 -26.27
C GLY A 65 1.65 36.58 -26.59
N GLN A 66 0.60 35.96 -26.02
CA GLN A 66 -0.78 36.42 -26.16
C GLN A 66 -1.06 37.70 -25.35
N GLU A 67 -0.57 37.81 -24.12
CA GLU A 67 -0.78 38.97 -23.24
C GLU A 67 0.03 40.22 -23.66
N GLN A 68 1.24 40.03 -24.19
CA GLN A 68 2.13 41.11 -24.66
C GLN A 68 1.68 41.69 -26.00
N ALA A 69 1.18 40.86 -26.92
CA ALA A 69 0.56 41.33 -28.16
C ALA A 69 -0.59 42.31 -27.89
N ALA A 70 -1.24 42.23 -26.72
CA ALA A 70 -2.31 43.13 -26.30
C ALA A 70 -1.82 44.41 -25.59
N SER A 71 -0.61 44.45 -25.05
CA SER A 71 -0.18 45.50 -24.10
C SER A 71 1.03 46.34 -24.52
N GLY A 72 1.75 45.98 -25.59
CA GLY A 72 2.86 46.79 -26.13
C GLY A 72 4.01 47.03 -25.14
N ALA A 73 4.16 46.17 -24.13
CA ALA A 73 5.00 46.38 -22.96
C ALA A 73 6.39 45.73 -23.04
N LEU A 74 7.21 46.04 -22.03
CA LEU A 74 8.60 45.61 -21.78
C LEU A 74 8.90 44.12 -22.06
N PRO A 75 10.19 43.75 -22.28
CA PRO A 75 10.60 42.37 -22.50
C PRO A 75 10.08 41.43 -21.41
N PRO A 76 9.65 40.20 -21.77
CA PRO A 76 9.05 39.27 -20.82
C PRO A 76 10.06 38.85 -19.74
N VAL A 77 9.65 38.93 -18.47
CA VAL A 77 10.44 38.48 -17.32
C VAL A 77 9.85 37.19 -16.77
N LEU A 78 10.62 36.09 -16.85
CA LEU A 78 10.22 34.79 -16.32
C LEU A 78 10.46 34.66 -14.83
N ARG A 79 9.36 34.62 -14.08
CA ARG A 79 9.36 34.41 -12.63
C ARG A 79 9.04 32.96 -12.32
N VAL A 80 9.96 32.32 -11.62
CA VAL A 80 9.83 30.96 -11.12
C VAL A 80 9.70 31.06 -9.60
N PRO A 81 8.52 30.79 -9.03
CA PRO A 81 8.40 30.77 -7.58
C PRO A 81 9.13 29.54 -7.01
N LEU A 82 9.93 29.77 -5.97
CA LEU A 82 10.62 28.73 -5.21
C LEU A 82 10.09 28.76 -3.77
N ASP A 83 9.97 27.59 -3.15
CA ASP A 83 9.47 27.46 -1.79
C ASP A 83 10.48 27.95 -0.74
N ASP A 84 11.78 27.83 -1.04
CA ASP A 84 12.89 28.18 -0.17
C ASP A 84 14.02 28.86 -0.98
N PRO A 85 14.59 29.99 -0.55
CA PRO A 85 15.75 30.59 -1.20
C PRO A 85 16.95 29.63 -1.34
N ALA A 86 17.10 28.63 -0.47
CA ALA A 86 18.14 27.60 -0.56
C ALA A 86 17.98 26.67 -1.78
N ASP A 87 16.81 26.68 -2.43
CA ASP A 87 16.56 25.90 -3.64
C ASP A 87 17.06 26.59 -4.92
N LEU A 88 17.39 27.88 -4.86
CA LEU A 88 17.91 28.63 -6.00
C LEU A 88 19.08 27.93 -6.71
N PRO A 89 20.20 27.56 -6.04
CA PRO A 89 21.31 26.89 -6.73
C PRO A 89 20.91 25.58 -7.42
N HIS A 90 19.93 24.87 -6.87
CA HIS A 90 19.44 23.61 -7.41
C HIS A 90 18.51 23.83 -8.63
N ALA A 91 17.69 24.89 -8.60
CA ALA A 91 16.91 25.33 -9.75
C ALA A 91 17.83 25.78 -10.89
N LEU A 92 18.91 26.52 -10.56
CA LEU A 92 19.92 26.91 -11.55
C LEU A 92 20.66 25.73 -12.13
N ALA A 93 20.96 24.69 -11.35
CA ALA A 93 21.55 23.46 -11.86
C ALA A 93 20.61 22.73 -12.85
N ALA A 94 19.31 22.66 -12.55
CA ALA A 94 18.31 22.12 -13.48
C ALA A 94 18.20 22.97 -14.76
N ILE A 95 18.28 24.30 -14.65
CA ILE A 95 18.29 25.19 -15.82
C ILE A 95 19.58 25.01 -16.64
N LYS A 96 20.73 24.93 -15.98
CA LYS A 96 22.02 24.68 -16.62
C LYS A 96 22.03 23.34 -17.36
N PHE A 97 21.35 22.33 -16.85
CA PHE A 97 21.19 21.04 -17.54
C PHE A 97 20.57 21.19 -18.93
N MET A 98 19.60 22.11 -19.13
CA MET A 98 19.03 22.37 -20.46
C MET A 98 20.07 22.87 -21.47
N TYR A 99 21.15 23.52 -20.99
CA TYR A 99 22.23 24.01 -21.85
C TYR A 99 23.33 22.96 -22.07
N THR A 100 23.62 22.13 -21.07
CA THR A 100 24.81 21.27 -21.07
C THR A 100 24.50 19.79 -21.28
N GLY A 101 23.26 19.37 -21.04
CA GLY A 101 22.87 17.96 -20.93
C GLY A 101 23.57 17.21 -19.80
N LYS A 102 24.19 17.92 -18.84
CA LYS A 102 25.02 17.35 -17.78
C LYS A 102 24.64 17.94 -16.43
N ILE A 103 24.52 17.06 -15.45
CA ILE A 103 24.38 17.44 -14.04
C ILE A 103 25.78 17.50 -13.46
N ASP A 104 26.13 18.62 -12.83
CA ASP A 104 27.39 18.74 -12.12
C ASP A 104 27.43 17.70 -10.99
N PRO A 105 28.56 16.99 -10.76
CA PRO A 105 28.64 16.01 -9.70
C PRO A 105 28.43 16.71 -8.36
N SER A 106 27.23 16.57 -7.81
CA SER A 106 26.84 17.11 -6.51
C SER A 106 26.73 15.99 -5.48
N ASP A 107 26.70 16.36 -4.21
CA ASP A 107 26.30 15.46 -3.15
C ASP A 107 24.86 14.97 -3.36
N LEU A 108 24.53 13.83 -2.76
CA LEU A 108 23.22 13.18 -2.88
C LEU A 108 22.04 14.09 -2.48
N PRO A 109 22.12 14.89 -1.38
CA PRO A 109 21.07 15.85 -1.04
C PRO A 109 20.81 16.87 -2.16
N SER A 110 21.86 17.41 -2.79
CA SER A 110 21.70 18.32 -3.92
C SER A 110 21.13 17.61 -5.14
N LEU A 111 21.52 16.37 -5.45
CA LEU A 111 20.92 15.61 -6.55
C LEU A 111 19.40 15.44 -6.36
N LEU A 112 18.97 15.15 -5.13
CA LEU A 112 17.54 15.03 -4.80
C LEU A 112 16.79 16.35 -4.96
N ARG A 113 17.40 17.47 -4.52
CA ARG A 113 16.81 18.81 -4.70
C ARG A 113 16.74 19.22 -6.18
N VAL A 114 17.80 19.00 -6.95
CA VAL A 114 17.84 19.26 -8.40
C VAL A 114 16.77 18.43 -9.10
N ARG A 115 16.66 17.14 -8.76
CA ARG A 115 15.63 16.25 -9.31
C ARG A 115 14.22 16.77 -9.04
N ARG A 116 13.91 17.15 -7.79
CA ARG A 116 12.61 17.70 -7.40
C ARG A 116 12.28 18.97 -8.19
N LEU A 117 13.24 19.88 -8.30
CA LEU A 117 13.05 21.14 -9.03
C LEU A 117 12.97 20.90 -10.54
N ALA A 118 13.74 19.97 -11.09
CA ALA A 118 13.63 19.55 -12.49
C ALA A 118 12.23 19.00 -12.80
N ALA A 119 11.66 18.18 -11.91
CA ALA A 119 10.28 17.71 -12.05
C ALA A 119 9.26 18.85 -11.97
N TYR A 120 9.42 19.76 -11.00
CA TYR A 120 8.58 20.97 -10.87
C TYR A 120 8.65 21.87 -12.10
N LEU A 121 9.85 22.06 -12.64
CA LEU A 121 10.11 22.87 -13.83
C LEU A 121 9.85 22.10 -15.13
N GLN A 122 9.49 20.80 -15.06
CA GLN A 122 9.31 19.94 -16.23
C GLN A 122 10.50 19.96 -17.19
N VAL A 123 11.73 19.93 -16.65
CA VAL A 123 12.96 19.91 -17.46
C VAL A 123 13.17 18.51 -18.03
N GLU A 124 13.11 18.37 -19.35
CA GLU A 124 13.21 17.09 -20.05
C GLU A 124 14.58 16.42 -19.81
N GLY A 125 14.58 15.13 -19.46
CA GLY A 125 15.79 14.33 -19.26
C GLY A 125 16.57 14.60 -17.97
N CYS A 126 16.33 15.72 -17.28
CA CYS A 126 17.10 16.09 -16.09
C CYS A 126 16.77 15.18 -14.89
N THR A 127 15.50 14.78 -14.72
CA THR A 127 15.11 13.87 -13.63
C THR A 127 15.70 12.48 -13.81
N GLU A 128 15.73 11.96 -15.04
CA GLU A 128 16.36 10.68 -15.38
C GLU A 128 17.87 10.73 -15.17
N ALA A 129 18.52 11.85 -15.53
CA ALA A 129 19.94 12.04 -15.30
C ALA A 129 20.26 12.10 -13.79
N CYS A 130 19.42 12.77 -12.98
CA CYS A 130 19.56 12.74 -11.52
C CYS A 130 19.42 11.31 -10.99
N ASP A 131 18.41 10.56 -11.45
CA ASP A 131 18.19 9.18 -11.03
C ASP A 131 19.35 8.25 -11.41
N ALA A 132 19.92 8.42 -12.60
CA ALA A 132 21.12 7.70 -13.02
C ALA A 132 22.33 8.02 -12.13
N ALA A 133 22.54 9.30 -11.78
CA ALA A 133 23.59 9.72 -10.87
C ALA A 133 23.39 9.17 -9.45
N LEU A 134 22.15 9.15 -8.95
CA LEU A 134 21.80 8.55 -7.66
C LEU A 134 22.10 7.05 -7.64
N ILE A 135 21.68 6.31 -8.66
CA ILE A 135 21.98 4.87 -8.81
C ILE A 135 23.49 4.64 -8.85
N ALA A 136 24.22 5.44 -9.62
CA ALA A 136 25.69 5.36 -9.69
C ALA A 136 26.33 5.61 -8.32
N SER A 137 25.84 6.59 -7.54
CA SER A 137 26.33 6.87 -6.19
C SER A 137 26.08 5.72 -5.21
N ILE A 138 24.90 5.08 -5.30
CA ILE A 138 24.54 3.90 -4.49
C ILE A 138 25.49 2.74 -4.83
N GLN A 139 25.69 2.48 -6.12
CA GLN A 139 26.54 1.39 -6.62
C GLN A 139 28.04 1.62 -6.38
N ALA A 140 28.51 2.87 -6.47
CA ALA A 140 29.91 3.22 -6.21
C ALA A 140 30.31 3.02 -4.74
N SER A 141 29.33 2.98 -3.84
CA SER A 141 29.56 2.68 -2.41
C SER A 141 29.91 1.21 -2.17
N THR A 142 29.91 0.34 -3.18
CA THR A 142 30.34 -1.06 -3.07
C THR A 142 31.86 -1.16 -3.27
N PRO A 143 32.69 -1.33 -2.22
CA PRO A 143 34.13 -1.47 -2.40
C PRO A 143 34.44 -2.79 -3.11
N GLY A 144 35.02 -2.70 -4.31
CA GLY A 144 35.58 -3.85 -5.04
C GLY A 144 36.89 -4.40 -4.45
N GLN A 145 37.25 -4.03 -3.22
CA GLN A 145 38.54 -4.41 -2.63
C GLN A 145 38.40 -5.70 -1.82
N PRO A 146 39.16 -6.76 -2.16
CA PRO A 146 39.07 -8.04 -1.45
C PRO A 146 39.50 -7.88 0.02
N PRO A 147 38.82 -8.55 0.96
CA PRO A 147 39.09 -8.40 2.38
C PRO A 147 40.51 -8.92 2.74
N PRO A 148 41.29 -8.21 3.57
CA PRO A 148 42.57 -8.71 4.10
C PRO A 148 42.36 -9.96 4.98
N ARG A 149 43.33 -10.88 4.96
CA ARG A 149 43.27 -12.20 5.64
C ARG A 149 43.14 -12.07 7.18
N LYS A 150 42.19 -12.83 7.74
CA LYS A 150 41.89 -13.14 9.16
C LYS A 150 42.03 -11.97 10.15
N PRO A 151 40.92 -11.28 10.49
CA PRO A 151 40.92 -10.19 11.46
C PRO A 151 41.00 -10.69 12.91
N SER A 152 41.73 -9.93 13.73
CA SER A 152 41.73 -10.01 15.20
C SER A 152 40.41 -9.51 15.81
N GLN A 153 40.11 -9.81 17.07
CA GLN A 153 38.84 -9.46 17.73
C GLN A 153 38.54 -7.94 17.75
N LYS A 154 39.57 -7.09 17.87
CA LYS A 154 39.43 -5.62 17.70
C LYS A 154 39.07 -5.21 16.26
N GLN A 155 39.47 -5.99 15.26
CA GLN A 155 39.09 -5.75 13.87
C GLN A 155 37.63 -6.12 13.58
N GLN A 156 36.96 -6.99 14.36
CA GLN A 156 35.53 -7.28 14.16
C GLN A 156 34.64 -6.04 14.41
N GLN A 157 34.93 -5.24 15.46
CA GLN A 157 34.23 -3.97 15.69
C GLN A 157 34.50 -2.96 14.58
N ALA A 158 35.75 -2.87 14.10
CA ALA A 158 36.08 -2.05 12.94
C ALA A 158 35.38 -2.54 11.66
N GLN A 159 35.22 -3.86 11.49
CA GLN A 159 34.52 -4.45 10.35
C GLN A 159 33.04 -4.09 10.33
N GLN A 160 32.37 -4.09 11.50
CA GLN A 160 30.99 -3.62 11.58
C GLN A 160 30.87 -2.15 11.13
N GLN A 161 31.82 -1.29 11.51
CA GLN A 161 31.87 0.09 11.03
C GLN A 161 32.12 0.18 9.52
N THR A 162 32.99 -0.67 8.95
CA THR A 162 33.19 -0.73 7.48
C THR A 162 31.95 -1.20 6.73
N GLY A 163 31.13 -2.07 7.33
CA GLY A 163 29.88 -2.51 6.73
C GLY A 163 28.89 -1.38 6.47
N TRP A 164 28.85 -0.39 7.36
CA TRP A 164 28.02 0.81 7.19
C TRP A 164 28.57 1.77 6.14
N ALA A 165 29.88 1.82 5.95
CA ALA A 165 30.48 2.61 4.87
C ALA A 165 29.99 2.14 3.49
N ASN A 166 29.78 0.82 3.33
CA ASN A 166 29.22 0.25 2.10
C ASN A 166 27.76 0.66 1.88
N LEU A 167 27.05 1.09 2.91
CA LEU A 167 25.66 1.53 2.83
C LEU A 167 25.53 3.06 2.81
N ALA A 168 26.63 3.82 2.65
CA ALA A 168 26.60 5.28 2.69
C ALA A 168 25.57 5.88 1.73
N GLY A 169 25.54 5.42 0.47
CA GLY A 169 24.52 5.85 -0.50
C GLY A 169 23.10 5.52 -0.07
N VAL A 170 22.85 4.30 0.43
CA VAL A 170 21.51 3.88 0.91
C VAL A 170 21.08 4.68 2.13
N LEU A 171 21.99 4.93 3.07
CA LEU A 171 21.74 5.72 4.28
C LEU A 171 21.38 7.16 3.93
N GLN A 172 22.12 7.79 3.01
CA GLN A 172 21.80 9.15 2.57
C GLN A 172 20.40 9.19 1.94
N VAL A 173 20.09 8.24 1.05
CA VAL A 173 18.74 8.15 0.47
C VAL A 173 17.67 7.95 1.54
N TYR A 174 17.92 7.10 2.54
CA TYR A 174 17.02 6.86 3.66
C TYR A 174 16.79 8.12 4.52
N HIS A 175 17.82 8.93 4.76
CA HIS A 175 17.70 10.18 5.51
C HIS A 175 16.85 11.23 4.78
N HIS A 176 16.83 11.19 3.45
CA HIS A 176 16.03 12.09 2.61
C HIS A 176 14.68 11.51 2.16
N ARG A 177 14.27 10.35 2.70
CA ARG A 177 13.05 9.63 2.28
C ARG A 177 11.76 10.46 2.34
N ASP A 178 11.67 11.43 3.24
CA ASP A 178 10.46 12.26 3.40
C ASP A 178 10.30 13.23 2.23
N GLN A 179 11.42 13.70 1.65
CA GLN A 179 11.43 14.54 0.45
C GLN A 179 11.04 13.75 -0.81
N LEU A 180 11.14 12.42 -0.76
CA LEU A 180 10.91 11.50 -1.87
C LEU A 180 9.48 10.93 -1.90
N ARG A 181 8.66 11.18 -0.87
CA ARG A 181 7.34 10.54 -0.70
C ARG A 181 6.36 10.86 -1.83
N THR A 182 6.42 12.04 -2.42
CA THR A 182 5.51 12.46 -3.50
C THR A 182 5.78 11.74 -4.83
N GLU A 183 6.93 11.06 -4.95
CA GLU A 183 7.45 10.56 -6.24
C GLU A 183 7.69 9.04 -6.23
N LEU A 184 7.25 8.37 -5.16
CA LEU A 184 7.38 6.92 -4.96
C LEU A 184 6.78 6.09 -6.10
N GLU A 185 5.83 6.65 -6.84
CA GLU A 185 5.15 5.98 -7.96
C GLU A 185 5.95 6.07 -9.28
N SER A 186 6.97 6.93 -9.36
CA SER A 186 7.74 7.10 -10.60
C SER A 186 8.56 5.85 -10.94
N ALA A 187 8.60 5.49 -12.24
CA ALA A 187 9.34 4.33 -12.72
C ALA A 187 10.85 4.42 -12.43
N ALA A 188 11.40 5.64 -12.46
CA ALA A 188 12.80 5.87 -12.19
C ALA A 188 13.13 5.68 -10.70
N TRP A 189 12.28 6.16 -9.78
CA TRP A 189 12.47 5.91 -8.35
C TRP A 189 12.44 4.42 -7.97
N ARG A 190 11.60 3.63 -8.66
CA ARG A 190 11.61 2.17 -8.51
C ARG A 190 12.98 1.54 -8.82
N LYS A 191 13.76 2.12 -9.75
CA LYS A 191 15.13 1.68 -10.05
C LYS A 191 16.11 2.05 -8.92
N VAL A 192 15.98 3.24 -8.34
CA VAL A 192 16.77 3.66 -7.18
C VAL A 192 16.52 2.73 -5.99
N LEU A 193 15.25 2.48 -5.64
CA LEU A 193 14.90 1.53 -4.58
C LEU A 193 15.37 0.10 -4.89
N HIS A 194 15.31 -0.33 -6.15
CA HIS A 194 15.86 -1.63 -6.54
C HIS A 194 17.37 -1.73 -6.26
N ALA A 195 18.14 -0.69 -6.59
CA ALA A 195 19.57 -0.62 -6.27
C ALA A 195 19.81 -0.68 -4.75
N CYS A 196 19.05 0.08 -3.96
CA CYS A 196 19.12 0.03 -2.50
C CYS A 196 18.83 -1.38 -1.96
N ARG A 197 17.76 -2.04 -2.42
CA ARG A 197 17.37 -3.39 -1.96
C ARG A 197 18.45 -4.42 -2.27
N LYS A 198 19.06 -4.35 -3.46
CA LYS A 198 20.15 -5.24 -3.86
C LYS A 198 21.33 -5.10 -2.89
N GLN A 199 21.78 -3.88 -2.63
CA GLN A 199 22.91 -3.61 -1.74
C GLN A 199 22.62 -3.97 -0.27
N LEU A 200 21.39 -3.74 0.20
CA LEU A 200 20.96 -4.17 1.53
C LEU A 200 20.92 -5.70 1.66
N GLY A 201 20.49 -6.41 0.61
CA GLY A 201 20.54 -7.87 0.55
C GLY A 201 21.97 -8.41 0.63
N GLU A 202 22.88 -7.84 -0.16
CA GLU A 202 24.31 -8.19 -0.15
C GLU A 202 24.94 -7.94 1.23
N GLN A 203 24.67 -6.77 1.83
CA GLN A 203 25.19 -6.44 3.15
C GLN A 203 24.64 -7.34 4.26
N ALA A 204 23.35 -7.72 4.19
CA ALA A 204 22.76 -8.65 5.15
C ALA A 204 23.38 -10.06 5.06
N ALA A 205 23.73 -10.51 3.85
CA ALA A 205 24.43 -11.79 3.68
C ALA A 205 25.82 -11.79 4.32
N LEU A 206 26.53 -10.65 4.29
CA LEU A 206 27.84 -10.50 4.93
C LEU A 206 27.77 -10.50 6.46
N VAL A 207 26.72 -9.94 7.05
CA VAL A 207 26.56 -9.83 8.51
C VAL A 207 26.03 -11.12 9.17
N ALA A 208 25.40 -12.00 8.39
CA ALA A 208 24.75 -13.22 8.88
C ALA A 208 25.62 -14.16 9.74
N PRO A 209 26.83 -14.59 9.29
CA PRO A 209 27.62 -15.59 10.02
C PRO A 209 28.08 -15.10 11.40
N ASP A 210 28.26 -13.79 11.56
CA ASP A 210 28.74 -13.20 12.81
C ASP A 210 27.68 -13.23 13.92
N ARG A 211 26.38 -13.16 13.58
CA ARG A 211 25.31 -13.17 14.60
C ARG A 211 25.20 -14.49 15.33
N GLN A 212 25.36 -15.61 14.64
CA GLN A 212 25.30 -16.91 15.27
C GLN A 212 26.48 -17.09 16.23
N GLN A 213 27.69 -16.72 15.79
CA GLN A 213 28.88 -16.74 16.64
C GLN A 213 28.77 -15.78 17.83
N GLN A 214 28.18 -14.59 17.63
CA GLN A 214 27.95 -13.64 18.73
C GLN A 214 26.93 -14.16 19.75
N GLN A 215 25.85 -14.80 19.31
CA GLN A 215 24.89 -15.41 20.23
C GLN A 215 25.53 -16.58 21.01
N GLU A 216 26.32 -17.43 20.36
CA GLU A 216 27.06 -18.50 21.03
C GLU A 216 28.09 -17.94 22.02
N GLN A 217 28.82 -16.88 21.66
CA GLN A 217 29.75 -16.21 22.57
C GLN A 217 29.03 -15.53 23.75
N GLN A 218 27.89 -14.87 23.52
CA GLN A 218 27.09 -14.30 24.61
C GLN A 218 26.57 -15.39 25.56
N GLN A 219 26.12 -16.53 25.03
CA GLN A 219 25.72 -17.66 25.86
C GLN A 219 26.89 -18.23 26.66
N GLN A 220 28.08 -18.33 26.06
CA GLN A 220 29.28 -18.76 26.78
C GLN A 220 29.70 -17.77 27.87
N GLN A 221 29.61 -16.46 27.63
CA GLN A 221 29.89 -15.43 28.63
C GLN A 221 28.86 -15.45 29.77
N GLN A 222 27.57 -15.66 29.47
CA GLN A 222 26.53 -15.82 30.50
C GLN A 222 26.76 -17.07 31.36
N GLN A 223 27.28 -18.15 30.79
CA GLN A 223 27.64 -19.36 31.53
C GLN A 223 28.92 -19.18 32.38
N GLN A 224 29.80 -18.24 32.03
CA GLN A 224 31.06 -17.98 32.75
C GLN A 224 30.94 -17.02 33.94
N GLY A 225 29.74 -16.51 34.24
CA GLY A 225 29.40 -16.10 35.61
C GLY A 225 30.08 -14.82 36.12
N GLU A 226 29.81 -13.69 35.49
CA GLU A 226 29.94 -12.39 36.15
C GLU A 226 28.58 -11.69 36.13
N VAL A 227 27.80 -11.94 37.19
CA VAL A 227 26.48 -11.35 37.39
C VAL A 227 26.68 -9.88 37.72
N ALA A 228 26.57 -9.02 36.71
CA ALA A 228 26.49 -7.58 36.92
C ALA A 228 25.27 -7.27 37.82
N PRO A 229 25.40 -6.38 38.83
CA PRO A 229 24.35 -6.12 39.80
C PRO A 229 23.08 -5.61 39.11
N ALA A 230 22.01 -6.39 39.25
CA ALA A 230 20.67 -6.05 38.81
C ALA A 230 20.14 -4.88 39.65
N GLY A 231 20.00 -3.68 39.08
CA GLY A 231 19.46 -2.56 39.86
C GLY A 231 19.23 -1.22 39.16
N ALA A 232 19.63 -1.01 37.91
CA ALA A 232 19.40 0.26 37.24
C ALA A 232 18.73 0.04 35.88
N GLU A 233 17.41 0.26 35.83
CA GLU A 233 16.72 0.51 34.57
C GLU A 233 17.39 1.73 33.92
N PRO A 234 17.97 1.60 32.71
CA PRO A 234 18.61 2.72 32.05
C PRO A 234 17.54 3.79 31.80
N PRO A 235 17.78 5.06 32.17
CA PRO A 235 16.81 6.12 31.98
C PRO A 235 16.44 6.23 30.49
N PRO A 236 15.16 6.48 30.14
CA PRO A 236 14.73 6.72 28.77
C PRO A 236 15.40 7.99 28.27
N THR A 237 16.59 7.82 27.69
CA THR A 237 17.36 8.91 27.12
C THR A 237 16.73 9.25 25.79
N ASN A 238 16.32 10.51 25.62
CA ASN A 238 15.82 11.10 24.38
C ASN A 238 16.90 11.19 23.26
N ALA A 239 17.80 10.21 23.20
CA ALA A 239 18.94 10.09 22.29
C ALA A 239 18.65 9.16 21.10
N ASP A 240 17.38 8.95 20.75
CA ASP A 240 16.90 7.98 19.74
C ASP A 240 17.18 8.38 18.28
N ARG A 241 18.34 9.00 18.01
CA ARG A 241 18.86 9.26 16.66
C ARG A 241 20.16 8.49 16.42
N GLY A 242 20.26 7.27 16.94
CA GLY A 242 21.24 6.33 16.42
C GLY A 242 21.05 6.12 14.91
N PRO A 243 22.09 5.68 14.18
CA PRO A 243 21.93 5.30 12.79
C PRO A 243 20.83 4.23 12.67
N PRO A 244 20.02 4.25 11.61
CA PRO A 244 18.96 3.27 11.42
C PRO A 244 19.57 1.87 11.37
N SER A 245 18.95 0.92 12.07
CA SER A 245 19.33 -0.48 11.98
C SER A 245 19.13 -1.03 10.55
N LEU A 246 19.85 -2.11 10.20
CA LEU A 246 19.67 -2.78 8.91
C LEU A 246 18.22 -3.24 8.67
N GLY A 247 17.52 -3.65 9.74
CA GLY A 247 16.10 -3.96 9.71
C GLY A 247 15.28 -2.74 9.28
N GLN A 248 15.49 -1.57 9.89
CA GLN A 248 14.79 -0.33 9.53
C GLN A 248 15.08 0.12 8.08
N LEU A 249 16.29 -0.13 7.57
CA LEU A 249 16.61 0.13 6.17
C LEU A 249 15.89 -0.83 5.21
N LEU A 250 15.84 -2.13 5.55
CA LEU A 250 15.11 -3.12 4.77
C LEU A 250 13.61 -2.85 4.77
N THR A 251 13.01 -2.53 5.92
CA THR A 251 11.58 -2.20 6.01
C THR A 251 11.24 -0.92 5.25
N TRP A 252 12.12 0.08 5.25
CA TRP A 252 11.94 1.24 4.38
C TRP A 252 12.03 0.89 2.89
N ALA A 253 13.05 0.11 2.50
CA ALA A 253 13.29 -0.20 1.09
C ALA A 253 12.19 -1.09 0.50
N PHE A 254 11.71 -2.08 1.25
CA PHE A 254 10.65 -3.00 0.82
C PHE A 254 9.24 -2.51 1.13
N GLY A 255 9.10 -1.53 2.02
CA GLY A 255 7.81 -1.08 2.54
C GLY A 255 7.23 -2.09 3.54
N ASP A 256 5.91 -2.14 3.58
CA ASP A 256 5.15 -3.09 4.40
C ASP A 256 4.79 -4.38 3.65
N ALA A 257 4.41 -5.43 4.39
CA ALA A 257 4.14 -6.74 3.81
C ALA A 257 3.01 -6.71 2.74
N PRO A 258 1.85 -6.05 2.93
CA PRO A 258 0.86 -5.93 1.88
C PRO A 258 1.36 -5.20 0.63
N SER A 259 2.12 -4.11 0.76
CA SER A 259 2.66 -3.39 -0.41
C SER A 259 3.64 -4.26 -1.19
N LEU A 260 4.55 -4.92 -0.48
CA LEU A 260 5.51 -5.85 -1.06
C LEU A 260 4.79 -6.95 -1.83
N MET A 261 3.81 -7.59 -1.20
CA MET A 261 3.05 -8.66 -1.82
C MET A 261 2.22 -8.18 -3.00
N ASN A 262 1.70 -6.95 -3.00
CA ASN A 262 0.91 -6.39 -4.09
C ASN A 262 1.75 -5.65 -5.16
N ALA A 263 3.07 -5.81 -5.19
CA ALA A 263 3.91 -5.23 -6.23
C ALA A 263 4.78 -6.33 -6.86
N PRO A 264 4.42 -6.87 -8.05
CA PRO A 264 5.10 -8.03 -8.65
C PRO A 264 6.63 -7.86 -8.73
N GLU A 265 7.09 -6.68 -9.13
CA GLU A 265 8.52 -6.37 -9.22
C GLU A 265 9.22 -6.38 -7.87
N VAL A 266 8.57 -5.88 -6.82
CA VAL A 266 9.11 -5.86 -5.46
C VAL A 266 9.09 -7.27 -4.86
N ARG A 267 8.03 -8.04 -5.12
CA ARG A 267 7.92 -9.45 -4.74
C ARG A 267 9.05 -10.27 -5.36
N LYS A 268 9.35 -10.09 -6.64
CA LYS A 268 10.50 -10.75 -7.30
C LYS A 268 11.82 -10.39 -6.64
N GLN A 269 12.02 -9.11 -6.31
CA GLN A 269 13.22 -8.66 -5.58
C GLN A 269 13.30 -9.25 -4.16
N MET A 270 12.15 -9.46 -3.50
CA MET A 270 12.08 -10.15 -2.22
C MET A 270 12.49 -11.62 -2.38
N GLU A 271 12.02 -12.32 -3.42
CA GLU A 271 12.38 -13.71 -3.72
C GLU A 271 13.90 -13.89 -3.92
N ASP A 272 14.60 -12.85 -4.40
CA ASP A 272 16.05 -12.84 -4.55
C ASP A 272 16.83 -12.54 -3.25
N LEU A 273 16.14 -12.19 -2.15
CA LEU A 273 16.80 -11.90 -0.88
C LEU A 273 17.50 -13.13 -0.30
N PRO A 274 18.72 -12.98 0.24
CA PRO A 274 19.37 -14.05 1.00
C PRO A 274 18.62 -14.30 2.31
N ALA A 275 18.74 -15.53 2.85
CA ALA A 275 18.05 -15.93 4.08
C ALA A 275 18.30 -14.98 5.25
N ALA A 276 19.52 -14.48 5.38
CA ALA A 276 19.89 -13.51 6.41
C ALA A 276 19.14 -12.18 6.30
N ALA A 277 18.96 -11.66 5.08
CA ALA A 277 18.18 -10.45 4.86
C ALA A 277 16.71 -10.67 5.24
N MET A 278 16.17 -11.84 4.88
CA MET A 278 14.81 -12.22 5.25
C MET A 278 14.66 -12.36 6.78
N GLU A 279 15.64 -12.94 7.47
CA GLU A 279 15.67 -13.03 8.94
C GLU A 279 15.67 -11.63 9.58
N VAL A 280 16.50 -10.71 9.07
CA VAL A 280 16.56 -9.32 9.57
C VAL A 280 15.26 -8.55 9.29
N LEU A 281 14.67 -8.72 8.11
CA LEU A 281 13.41 -8.08 7.73
C LEU A 281 12.25 -8.56 8.62
N LEU A 282 12.10 -9.87 8.79
CA LEU A 282 11.05 -10.47 9.63
C LEU A 282 11.26 -10.18 11.12
N GLY A 283 12.51 -10.13 11.58
CA GLY A 283 12.84 -9.79 12.95
C GLY A 283 12.68 -8.31 13.29
N CYS A 284 12.42 -7.44 12.31
CA CYS A 284 12.28 -6.01 12.55
C CYS A 284 10.87 -5.65 13.05
N ASP A 285 10.79 -5.08 14.26
CA ASP A 285 9.51 -4.68 14.85
C ASP A 285 8.82 -3.54 14.10
N SER A 286 9.56 -2.74 13.32
CA SER A 286 8.98 -1.68 12.49
C SER A 286 8.43 -2.17 11.15
N PHE A 287 8.59 -3.46 10.81
CA PHE A 287 8.04 -4.02 9.58
C PHE A 287 6.52 -4.06 9.67
N ALA A 288 5.86 -3.13 8.98
CA ALA A 288 4.42 -2.98 9.07
C ALA A 288 3.68 -4.09 8.32
N THR A 289 2.53 -4.50 8.84
CA THR A 289 1.63 -5.47 8.19
C THR A 289 0.19 -5.21 8.58
N ASP A 290 -0.76 -5.62 7.75
CA ASP A 290 -2.18 -5.55 8.09
C ASP A 290 -2.63 -6.71 8.98
N ASP A 291 -1.98 -7.86 8.82
CA ASP A 291 -2.16 -9.08 9.59
C ASP A 291 -0.88 -9.92 9.50
N GLU A 292 -0.58 -10.74 10.52
CA GLU A 292 0.55 -11.66 10.46
C GLU A 292 0.34 -12.77 9.42
N ALA A 293 -0.90 -13.04 8.99
CA ALA A 293 -1.15 -13.95 7.88
C ALA A 293 -0.49 -13.46 6.59
N THR A 294 -0.43 -12.14 6.36
CA THR A 294 0.27 -11.57 5.20
C THR A 294 1.78 -11.78 5.31
N VAL A 295 2.36 -11.69 6.51
CA VAL A 295 3.79 -11.95 6.76
C VAL A 295 4.10 -13.43 6.56
N LEU A 296 3.24 -14.33 7.06
CA LEU A 296 3.35 -15.77 6.85
C LEU A 296 3.34 -16.10 5.36
N LEU A 297 2.39 -15.58 4.60
CA LEU A 297 2.30 -15.80 3.15
C LEU A 297 3.50 -15.25 2.39
N MET A 298 4.00 -14.08 2.79
CA MET A 298 5.22 -13.50 2.24
C MET A 298 6.40 -14.46 2.44
N LEU A 299 6.60 -14.97 3.66
CA LEU A 299 7.66 -15.94 3.95
C LEU A 299 7.45 -17.26 3.19
N LEU A 300 6.24 -17.79 3.10
CA LEU A 300 5.96 -19.01 2.33
C LEU A 300 6.24 -18.81 0.84
N THR A 301 5.94 -17.63 0.30
CA THR A 301 6.25 -17.28 -1.10
C THR A 301 7.74 -17.30 -1.35
N TRP A 302 8.50 -16.66 -0.45
CA TRP A 302 9.96 -16.68 -0.50
C TRP A 302 10.56 -18.09 -0.31
N LEU A 303 10.03 -18.88 0.62
CA LEU A 303 10.46 -20.26 0.84
C LEU A 303 10.17 -21.16 -0.37
N LYS A 304 9.05 -20.94 -1.06
CA LYS A 304 8.73 -21.65 -2.30
C LYS A 304 9.77 -21.35 -3.38
N ALA A 305 10.12 -20.08 -3.58
CA ALA A 305 11.13 -19.65 -4.54
C ALA A 305 12.56 -20.15 -4.21
N ASN A 306 12.89 -20.25 -2.91
CA ASN A 306 14.23 -20.61 -2.43
C ASN A 306 14.33 -22.02 -1.82
N SER A 307 13.33 -22.87 -2.04
CA SER A 307 13.24 -24.23 -1.46
C SER A 307 14.46 -25.10 -1.74
N HIS A 308 15.11 -24.90 -2.89
CA HIS A 308 16.31 -25.64 -3.30
C HIS A 308 17.62 -25.06 -2.73
N LYS A 309 17.63 -23.79 -2.28
CA LYS A 309 18.84 -23.11 -1.79
C LYS A 309 19.00 -23.18 -0.28
N ILE A 310 17.94 -23.52 0.44
CA ILE A 310 17.85 -23.33 1.89
C ILE A 310 17.68 -24.67 2.58
N GLY A 311 18.57 -24.96 3.54
CA GLY A 311 18.47 -26.12 4.40
C GLY A 311 17.29 -26.06 5.38
N ALA A 312 17.00 -27.18 6.05
CA ALA A 312 15.91 -27.26 7.02
C ALA A 312 16.05 -26.28 8.19
N GLU A 313 17.29 -26.05 8.67
CA GLU A 313 17.54 -25.21 9.84
C GLU A 313 17.25 -23.71 9.61
N PRO A 314 17.81 -23.03 8.58
CA PRO A 314 17.43 -21.64 8.31
C PRO A 314 15.93 -21.48 8.03
N ARG A 315 15.30 -22.46 7.36
CA ARG A 315 13.85 -22.48 7.16
C ARG A 315 13.09 -22.48 8.48
N LYS A 316 13.48 -23.34 9.42
CA LYS A 316 12.88 -23.43 10.77
C LYS A 316 13.06 -22.11 11.53
N ARG A 317 14.25 -21.51 11.49
CA ARG A 317 14.53 -20.20 12.13
C ARG A 317 13.65 -19.09 11.56
N LEU A 318 13.54 -19.00 10.24
CA LEU A 318 12.69 -18.02 9.58
C LEU A 318 11.21 -18.16 9.96
N LEU A 319 10.69 -19.41 9.96
CA LEU A 319 9.32 -19.68 10.37
C LEU A 319 9.06 -19.29 11.83
N LYS A 320 10.07 -19.42 12.70
CA LYS A 320 10.04 -18.96 14.08
C LYS A 320 10.01 -17.44 14.26
N LEU A 321 10.23 -16.64 13.22
CA LEU A 321 10.14 -15.16 13.30
C LEU A 321 8.72 -14.63 13.03
N VAL A 322 7.81 -15.46 12.53
CA VAL A 322 6.41 -15.10 12.30
C VAL A 322 5.67 -15.08 13.63
N ARG A 323 4.80 -14.07 13.87
CA ARG A 323 4.05 -13.98 15.13
C ARG A 323 2.76 -14.79 15.05
N LEU A 324 2.88 -16.12 15.16
CA LEU A 324 1.74 -17.02 14.96
C LEU A 324 0.58 -16.78 15.93
N SER A 325 0.84 -16.34 17.17
CA SER A 325 -0.19 -15.95 18.14
C SER A 325 -1.00 -14.72 17.73
N MET A 326 -0.51 -13.97 16.73
CA MET A 326 -1.11 -12.74 16.23
C MET A 326 -1.73 -12.94 14.83
N LEU A 327 -1.85 -14.20 14.37
CA LEU A 327 -2.62 -14.54 13.16
C LEU A 327 -4.11 -14.29 13.39
N ASN A 328 -4.82 -13.87 12.35
CA ASN A 328 -6.28 -13.84 12.42
C ASN A 328 -6.88 -15.23 12.71
N ILE A 329 -8.10 -15.23 13.28
CA ILE A 329 -8.85 -16.43 13.69
C ILE A 329 -8.91 -17.47 12.57
N THR A 330 -9.16 -17.02 11.33
CA THR A 330 -9.25 -17.88 10.15
C THR A 330 -7.95 -18.63 9.91
N TYR A 331 -6.82 -17.91 9.96
CA TYR A 331 -5.51 -18.52 9.79
C TYR A 331 -5.15 -19.46 10.94
N LEU A 332 -5.35 -19.03 12.18
CA LEU A 332 -4.94 -19.78 13.37
C LEU A 332 -5.76 -21.08 13.58
N PHE A 333 -7.06 -21.06 13.30
CA PHE A 333 -7.95 -22.21 13.55
C PHE A 333 -8.31 -23.03 12.30
N ARG A 334 -8.24 -22.46 11.10
CA ARG A 334 -8.67 -23.17 9.88
C ARG A 334 -7.49 -23.51 8.99
N ILE A 335 -6.61 -22.56 8.71
CA ILE A 335 -5.56 -22.74 7.70
C ILE A 335 -4.34 -23.43 8.30
N LEU A 336 -3.83 -22.97 9.44
CA LEU A 336 -2.61 -23.48 10.06
C LEU A 336 -2.69 -25.00 10.39
N PRO A 337 -3.82 -25.54 10.91
CA PRO A 337 -3.98 -26.99 11.10
C PRO A 337 -3.91 -27.83 9.82
N MET A 338 -4.14 -27.23 8.65
CA MET A 338 -4.04 -27.91 7.35
C MET A 338 -2.59 -27.95 6.82
N MET A 339 -1.66 -27.23 7.44
CA MET A 339 -0.26 -27.12 6.99
C MET A 339 0.78 -27.26 8.11
N PRO A 340 0.64 -28.20 9.08
CA PRO A 340 1.54 -28.31 10.23
C PRO A 340 2.97 -28.63 9.80
N GLN A 341 3.14 -29.48 8.78
CA GLN A 341 4.45 -29.87 8.25
C GLN A 341 5.19 -28.69 7.60
N THR A 342 4.45 -27.78 6.97
CA THR A 342 5.04 -26.63 6.28
C THR A 342 5.65 -25.65 7.27
N VAL A 343 4.99 -25.43 8.41
CA VAL A 343 5.41 -24.52 9.49
C VAL A 343 6.35 -25.20 10.48
N GLY A 344 6.31 -26.54 10.57
CA GLY A 344 7.12 -27.30 11.52
C GLY A 344 6.62 -27.17 12.96
N ILE A 345 5.32 -26.96 13.16
CA ILE A 345 4.67 -26.91 14.47
C ILE A 345 3.97 -28.24 14.76
N SER A 346 4.12 -28.77 15.97
CA SER A 346 3.41 -29.96 16.41
C SER A 346 1.91 -29.67 16.62
N ASN A 347 1.06 -30.70 16.57
CA ASN A 347 -0.37 -30.51 16.83
C ASN A 347 -0.63 -30.08 18.28
N GLU A 348 0.17 -30.58 19.23
CA GLU A 348 0.08 -30.22 20.64
C GLU A 348 0.49 -28.76 20.88
N GLU A 349 1.56 -28.30 20.23
CA GLU A 349 2.01 -26.91 20.30
C GLU A 349 1.03 -25.97 19.59
N LEU A 350 0.43 -26.39 18.47
CA LEU A 350 -0.60 -25.63 17.77
C LEU A 350 -1.86 -25.45 18.64
N ARG A 351 -2.32 -26.49 19.33
CA ARG A 351 -3.45 -26.38 20.28
C ARG A 351 -3.10 -25.43 21.42
N PHE A 352 -1.91 -25.57 22.00
CA PHE A 352 -1.44 -24.67 23.04
C PHE A 352 -1.38 -23.22 22.55
N LEU A 353 -0.87 -22.99 21.34
CA LEU A 353 -0.80 -21.67 20.72
C LEU A 353 -2.19 -21.07 20.49
N GLN A 354 -3.15 -21.89 20.05
CA GLN A 354 -4.55 -21.48 19.89
C GLN A 354 -5.12 -21.01 21.23
N GLU A 355 -4.96 -21.76 22.31
CA GLU A 355 -5.41 -21.33 23.64
C GLU A 355 -4.69 -20.06 24.10
N TYR A 356 -3.36 -20.05 23.99
CA TYR A 356 -2.48 -18.94 24.39
C TYR A 356 -2.89 -17.61 23.73
N SER A 357 -3.26 -17.63 22.45
CA SER A 357 -3.58 -16.42 21.67
C SER A 357 -4.87 -15.71 22.11
N PHE A 358 -5.80 -16.44 22.75
CA PHE A 358 -7.08 -15.88 23.24
C PHE A 358 -7.10 -15.70 24.75
N SER A 359 -6.08 -16.20 25.46
CA SER A 359 -5.90 -15.98 26.89
C SER A 359 -5.57 -14.51 27.21
N SER A 360 -5.99 -14.07 28.40
CA SER A 360 -5.60 -12.79 28.97
C SER A 360 -4.08 -12.72 29.25
N ALA A 361 -3.54 -11.52 29.48
CA ALA A 361 -2.10 -11.36 29.75
C ALA A 361 -1.63 -12.15 30.98
N ASP A 362 -2.45 -12.22 32.04
CA ASP A 362 -2.14 -12.96 33.28
C ASP A 362 -2.17 -14.48 33.06
N GLU A 363 -3.15 -14.96 32.29
CA GLU A 363 -3.23 -16.36 31.87
C GLU A 363 -2.06 -16.73 30.95
N GLN A 364 -1.71 -15.87 30.00
CA GLN A 364 -0.55 -16.05 29.13
C GLN A 364 0.75 -16.15 29.94
N ALA A 365 0.93 -15.29 30.95
CA ALA A 365 2.08 -15.36 31.85
C ALA A 365 2.10 -16.69 32.63
N SER A 366 0.94 -17.15 33.10
CA SER A 366 0.79 -18.43 33.81
C SER A 366 1.09 -19.63 32.90
N MET A 367 0.57 -19.61 31.66
CA MET A 367 0.82 -20.63 30.64
C MET A 367 2.30 -20.68 30.24
N ARG A 368 2.96 -19.52 30.08
CA ARG A 368 4.41 -19.42 29.82
C ARG A 368 5.20 -20.14 30.91
N LYS A 369 4.91 -19.83 32.16
CA LYS A 369 5.57 -20.45 33.32
C LYS A 369 5.36 -21.96 33.35
N ALA A 370 4.14 -22.43 33.06
CA ALA A 370 3.82 -23.85 33.04
C ALA A 370 4.50 -24.62 31.90
N ALA A 371 4.78 -23.95 30.78
CA ALA A 371 5.31 -24.57 29.57
C ALA A 371 6.77 -24.18 29.24
N GLU A 372 7.48 -23.50 30.14
CA GLU A 372 8.83 -22.93 29.90
C GLU A 372 9.85 -23.94 29.38
N ASN A 373 9.75 -25.21 29.82
CA ASN A 373 10.63 -26.29 29.39
C ASN A 373 10.11 -27.08 28.18
N LYS A 374 8.91 -26.76 27.69
CA LYS A 374 8.24 -27.49 26.61
C LYS A 374 8.28 -26.75 25.28
N TYR A 375 8.10 -25.42 25.32
CA TYR A 375 8.01 -24.59 24.11
C TYR A 375 8.98 -23.42 24.15
N ASP A 376 9.38 -22.96 22.96
CA ASP A 376 10.33 -21.86 22.79
C ASP A 376 9.61 -20.50 22.78
N PHE A 377 9.38 -19.94 23.97
CA PHE A 377 8.76 -18.62 24.15
C PHE A 377 9.63 -17.43 23.72
N LYS A 378 10.89 -17.68 23.33
CA LYS A 378 11.75 -16.67 22.70
C LYS A 378 11.48 -16.57 21.19
N SER A 379 10.82 -17.57 20.61
CA SER A 379 10.42 -17.50 19.21
C SER A 379 9.33 -16.45 19.02
N GLY A 380 9.29 -15.89 17.80
CA GLY A 380 8.25 -14.97 17.38
C GLY A 380 6.84 -15.57 17.48
N TRP A 381 6.68 -16.90 17.47
CA TRP A 381 5.38 -17.57 17.53
C TRP A 381 4.51 -17.10 18.69
N TYR A 382 5.12 -16.75 19.83
CA TYR A 382 4.45 -16.32 21.05
C TYR A 382 4.57 -14.80 21.31
N ALA A 383 5.00 -14.02 20.32
CA ALA A 383 5.08 -12.57 20.48
C ALA A 383 3.67 -11.98 20.64
N THR A 384 3.49 -11.13 21.66
CA THR A 384 2.20 -10.50 21.99
C THR A 384 2.07 -9.09 21.41
N ALA A 385 3.19 -8.49 21.01
CA ALA A 385 3.19 -7.19 20.36
C ALA A 385 2.70 -7.32 18.91
N TRP A 386 1.76 -6.45 18.52
CA TRP A 386 1.38 -6.29 17.12
C TRP A 386 2.50 -5.61 16.34
N ARG A 387 2.65 -5.94 15.06
CA ARG A 387 3.45 -5.12 14.14
C ARG A 387 2.69 -3.81 13.86
N PRO A 388 3.39 -2.72 13.53
CA PRO A 388 2.74 -1.48 13.14
C PRO A 388 1.77 -1.72 11.99
N ASN A 389 0.59 -1.12 12.07
CA ASN A 389 -0.30 -1.11 10.93
C ASN A 389 0.28 -0.16 9.86
N PRO A 390 0.31 -0.52 8.57
CA PRO A 390 0.76 0.38 7.51
C PRO A 390 0.01 1.71 7.50
N HIS A 391 -1.21 1.74 8.05
CA HIS A 391 -2.00 2.96 8.17
C HIS A 391 -1.49 3.93 9.26
N ASP A 392 -0.81 3.43 10.29
CA ASP A 392 -0.37 4.26 11.43
C ASP A 392 0.96 4.98 11.14
N GLN A 393 1.82 4.41 10.28
CA GLN A 393 3.12 5.00 9.93
C GLN A 393 3.02 6.28 9.09
N ALA A 394 1.89 6.54 8.45
CA ALA A 394 1.71 7.74 7.63
C ALA A 394 1.53 9.01 8.46
N ASP A 395 0.95 8.90 9.66
CA ASP A 395 0.53 10.03 10.48
C ASP A 395 1.62 10.46 11.51
N GLY A 396 2.64 9.63 11.75
CA GLY A 396 3.64 9.83 12.82
C GLY A 396 4.71 10.91 12.56
N GLY A 397 4.62 11.68 11.48
CA GLY A 397 5.45 12.86 11.30
C GLY A 397 4.94 13.98 12.21
N GLY A 398 5.52 14.12 13.40
CA GLY A 398 5.10 14.99 14.51
C GLY A 398 5.09 16.51 14.26
N GLY A 399 4.62 16.96 13.11
CA GLY A 399 4.22 18.34 12.88
C GLY A 399 2.78 18.54 13.33
N SER A 400 2.58 19.09 14.53
CA SER A 400 1.29 19.53 15.09
C SER A 400 0.67 20.72 14.33
N GLY A 401 0.90 20.83 13.01
CA GLY A 401 0.32 21.87 12.16
C GLY A 401 -1.10 21.48 11.75
N GLU A 402 -2.08 21.95 12.50
CA GLU A 402 -3.49 22.01 12.09
C GLU A 402 -3.59 22.66 10.69
N GLY A 403 -3.85 21.89 9.64
CA GLY A 403 -4.20 22.46 8.33
C GLY A 403 -3.79 21.64 7.11
N GLY A 404 -2.84 20.71 7.23
CA GLY A 404 -2.55 19.79 6.14
C GLY A 404 -3.65 18.75 6.04
N SER A 405 -4.40 18.72 4.94
CA SER A 405 -5.29 17.62 4.57
C SER A 405 -4.46 16.33 4.46
N GLY A 406 -4.21 15.71 5.60
CA GLY A 406 -3.42 14.50 5.74
C GLY A 406 -4.03 13.47 4.82
N ARG A 407 -3.35 13.19 3.71
CA ARG A 407 -3.68 12.09 2.81
C ARG A 407 -3.48 10.81 3.60
N SER A 408 -4.52 10.46 4.36
CA SER A 408 -4.74 9.13 4.88
C SER A 408 -4.40 8.17 3.76
N CYS A 409 -3.46 7.27 4.02
CA CYS A 409 -2.96 6.22 3.14
C CYS A 409 -4.04 5.16 2.84
N ASN A 410 -5.23 5.62 2.43
CA ASN A 410 -6.24 4.83 1.75
C ASN A 410 -5.60 4.26 0.50
N ARG A 411 -5.06 3.04 0.64
CA ARG A 411 -4.60 2.27 -0.50
C ARG A 411 -5.80 2.01 -1.37
N HIS A 412 -5.68 2.52 -2.57
CA HIS A 412 -6.65 2.40 -3.61
C HIS A 412 -6.01 1.56 -4.70
N TYR A 413 -6.69 0.50 -5.07
CA TYR A 413 -6.27 -0.39 -6.13
C TYR A 413 -7.23 -0.19 -7.29
N ASP A 414 -6.78 0.57 -8.28
CA ASP A 414 -7.54 0.78 -9.51
C ASP A 414 -7.62 -0.54 -10.26
N TRP A 415 -8.82 -0.95 -10.63
CA TRP A 415 -9.08 -2.19 -11.35
C TRP A 415 -9.86 -1.92 -12.63
N HIS A 416 -9.77 -2.84 -13.57
CA HIS A 416 -10.46 -2.78 -14.84
C HIS A 416 -10.89 -4.15 -15.35
N ILE A 417 -11.87 -4.16 -16.26
CA ILE A 417 -12.27 -5.31 -17.06
C ILE A 417 -12.28 -4.89 -18.53
N ASP A 418 -11.66 -5.70 -19.40
CA ASP A 418 -11.64 -5.45 -20.84
C ASP A 418 -13.05 -5.61 -21.44
N ALA A 419 -13.46 -4.66 -22.29
CA ALA A 419 -14.77 -4.67 -22.93
C ALA A 419 -15.02 -5.96 -23.72
N ALA A 420 -14.00 -6.50 -24.40
CA ALA A 420 -14.11 -7.77 -25.12
C ALA A 420 -14.51 -8.94 -24.21
N LYS A 421 -13.97 -9.02 -22.99
CA LYS A 421 -14.32 -10.07 -22.00
C LYS A 421 -15.75 -9.89 -21.49
N LEU A 422 -16.19 -8.65 -21.33
CA LEU A 422 -17.57 -8.35 -20.94
C LEU A 422 -18.55 -8.71 -22.05
N GLU A 423 -18.22 -8.36 -23.30
CA GLU A 423 -19.04 -8.67 -24.47
C GLU A 423 -19.19 -10.18 -24.66
N GLU A 424 -18.09 -10.92 -24.53
CA GLU A 424 -18.07 -12.37 -24.58
C GLU A 424 -18.99 -12.97 -23.51
N ALA A 425 -18.85 -12.54 -22.26
CA ALA A 425 -19.71 -13.01 -21.18
C ALA A 425 -21.19 -12.67 -21.40
N LEU A 426 -21.50 -11.48 -21.92
CA LEU A 426 -22.88 -11.10 -22.26
C LEU A 426 -23.45 -11.98 -23.37
N ARG A 427 -22.67 -12.25 -24.42
CA ARG A 427 -23.06 -13.13 -25.52
C ARG A 427 -23.32 -14.56 -25.06
N GLU A 428 -22.42 -15.11 -24.22
CA GLU A 428 -22.59 -16.42 -23.60
C GLU A 428 -23.90 -16.49 -22.79
N THR A 429 -24.16 -15.48 -21.96
CA THR A 429 -25.40 -15.43 -21.15
C THR A 429 -26.67 -15.23 -21.97
N ALA A 430 -26.59 -14.59 -23.14
CA ALA A 430 -27.71 -14.45 -24.06
C ALA A 430 -28.07 -15.79 -24.72
N VAL A 431 -27.09 -16.61 -25.08
CA VAL A 431 -27.31 -17.96 -25.61
C VAL A 431 -27.87 -18.89 -24.53
N GLN A 432 -27.42 -18.75 -23.28
CA GLN A 432 -27.85 -19.56 -22.13
C GLN A 432 -29.19 -19.16 -21.51
N GLN A 433 -30.00 -18.30 -22.14
CA GLN A 433 -31.31 -17.89 -21.60
C GLN A 433 -32.26 -19.07 -21.27
N GLN A 434 -32.02 -20.26 -21.82
CA GLN A 434 -32.78 -21.47 -21.50
C GLN A 434 -32.39 -22.15 -20.17
N GLN A 435 -31.28 -21.76 -19.52
CA GLN A 435 -30.85 -22.27 -18.20
C GLN A 435 -30.65 -21.14 -17.19
N PRO A 436 -31.67 -20.81 -16.38
CA PRO A 436 -31.71 -19.56 -15.59
C PRO A 436 -30.74 -19.46 -14.40
N SER A 437 -29.92 -20.49 -14.10
CA SER A 437 -29.16 -20.54 -12.84
C SER A 437 -27.67 -20.16 -12.93
N THR A 438 -27.03 -20.29 -14.09
CA THR A 438 -25.57 -20.12 -14.19
C THR A 438 -25.20 -18.78 -14.80
N GLY A 439 -25.15 -17.75 -13.97
CA GLY A 439 -24.55 -16.47 -14.35
C GLY A 439 -23.08 -16.61 -14.73
N ARG A 440 -22.61 -15.82 -15.69
CA ARG A 440 -21.21 -15.76 -16.08
C ARG A 440 -20.44 -14.75 -15.22
N LEU A 441 -19.25 -15.14 -14.76
CA LEU A 441 -18.37 -14.33 -13.93
C LEU A 441 -17.22 -13.78 -14.79
N VAL A 442 -17.04 -12.46 -14.79
CA VAL A 442 -15.93 -11.77 -15.45
C VAL A 442 -15.03 -11.15 -14.39
N VAL A 443 -13.80 -11.65 -14.31
CA VAL A 443 -12.82 -11.25 -13.29
C VAL A 443 -12.10 -9.96 -13.72
N GLY A 444 -12.05 -8.98 -12.82
CA GLY A 444 -11.27 -7.76 -12.98
C GLY A 444 -9.78 -7.96 -12.78
N SER A 445 -8.99 -7.09 -13.40
CA SER A 445 -7.55 -6.99 -13.26
C SER A 445 -7.19 -5.65 -12.64
N PHE A 446 -6.24 -5.62 -11.73
CA PHE A 446 -5.73 -4.41 -11.13
C PHE A 446 -4.65 -3.75 -12.01
N SER A 447 -4.49 -2.45 -11.81
CA SER A 447 -3.41 -1.67 -12.39
C SER A 447 -2.06 -2.26 -11.98
N GLY A 448 -1.11 -2.33 -12.91
CA GLY A 448 0.16 -3.03 -12.70
C GLY A 448 0.12 -4.54 -12.99
N GLY A 449 -0.95 -5.05 -13.61
CA GLY A 449 -1.01 -6.42 -14.11
C GLY A 449 -1.34 -7.49 -13.06
N LEU A 450 -1.74 -7.08 -11.86
CA LEU A 450 -2.18 -7.99 -10.81
C LEU A 450 -3.60 -8.49 -11.11
N SER A 451 -3.82 -9.80 -11.02
CA SER A 451 -5.18 -10.35 -11.06
C SER A 451 -5.89 -10.27 -9.70
N ARG A 452 -5.13 -10.17 -8.60
CA ARG A 452 -5.64 -10.23 -7.23
C ARG A 452 -4.79 -9.35 -6.31
N VAL A 453 -5.42 -8.82 -5.26
CA VAL A 453 -4.77 -8.04 -4.20
C VAL A 453 -4.78 -8.85 -2.91
N LEU A 454 -3.62 -9.04 -2.30
CA LEU A 454 -3.47 -9.70 -1.01
C LEU A 454 -3.71 -8.72 0.14
N ARG A 455 -4.67 -9.05 1.01
CA ARG A 455 -5.01 -8.30 2.22
C ARG A 455 -5.52 -9.25 3.31
N TYR A 456 -5.08 -9.05 4.56
CA TYR A 456 -5.43 -9.88 5.71
C TYR A 456 -5.20 -11.38 5.46
N GLY A 457 -4.12 -11.71 4.75
CA GLY A 457 -3.83 -13.08 4.34
C GLY A 457 -4.74 -13.68 3.26
N VAL A 458 -5.60 -12.90 2.59
CA VAL A 458 -6.53 -13.41 1.57
C VAL A 458 -6.38 -12.63 0.27
N GLU A 459 -6.50 -13.32 -0.86
CA GLU A 459 -6.51 -12.67 -2.17
C GLU A 459 -7.92 -12.19 -2.50
N TRP A 460 -8.05 -10.91 -2.84
CA TRP A 460 -9.30 -10.24 -3.18
C TRP A 460 -9.29 -9.77 -4.63
N TYR A 461 -10.43 -9.90 -5.31
CA TYR A 461 -10.58 -9.43 -6.69
C TYR A 461 -12.03 -9.09 -7.02
N PRO A 462 -12.27 -8.01 -7.78
CA PRO A 462 -13.60 -7.65 -8.23
C PRO A 462 -14.06 -8.55 -9.37
N VAL A 463 -15.35 -8.85 -9.40
CA VAL A 463 -16.00 -9.67 -10.42
C VAL A 463 -17.32 -9.02 -10.82
N VAL A 464 -17.56 -8.96 -12.12
CA VAL A 464 -18.89 -8.64 -12.66
C VAL A 464 -19.60 -9.95 -12.98
N ARG A 465 -20.81 -10.13 -12.44
CA ARG A 465 -21.68 -11.28 -12.72
C ARG A 465 -22.78 -10.85 -13.67
N CYS A 466 -22.81 -11.45 -14.85
CA CYS A 466 -23.87 -11.30 -15.84
C CYS A 466 -24.80 -12.50 -15.73
N VAL A 467 -26.11 -12.27 -15.60
CA VAL A 467 -27.11 -13.35 -15.57
C VAL A 467 -28.10 -13.10 -16.70
N GLY A 468 -28.31 -14.09 -17.55
CA GLY A 468 -29.25 -14.00 -18.67
C GLY A 468 -30.65 -13.60 -18.20
N GLY A 469 -31.29 -12.67 -18.91
CA GLY A 469 -32.64 -12.18 -18.58
C GLY A 469 -32.72 -11.17 -17.44
N GLN A 470 -31.64 -10.93 -16.68
CA GLN A 470 -31.63 -9.88 -15.66
C GLN A 470 -31.54 -8.48 -16.28
N ALA A 471 -32.20 -7.52 -15.64
CA ALA A 471 -32.14 -6.11 -16.06
C ALA A 471 -30.83 -5.43 -15.66
N ALA A 472 -30.02 -6.08 -14.82
CA ALA A 472 -28.79 -5.53 -14.27
C ALA A 472 -27.69 -6.59 -14.12
N ALA A 473 -26.44 -6.16 -14.29
CA ALA A 473 -25.27 -6.93 -13.92
C ALA A 473 -24.90 -6.62 -12.47
N GLY A 474 -24.48 -7.65 -11.76
CA GLY A 474 -24.04 -7.50 -10.39
C GLY A 474 -22.54 -7.28 -10.30
N ILE A 475 -22.10 -6.55 -9.28
CA ILE A 475 -20.69 -6.42 -8.95
C ILE A 475 -20.40 -7.03 -7.59
N TYR A 476 -19.34 -7.83 -7.54
CA TYR A 476 -18.97 -8.63 -6.39
C TYR A 476 -17.49 -8.48 -6.10
N LEU A 477 -17.13 -8.60 -4.83
CA LEU A 477 -15.78 -8.79 -4.36
C LEU A 477 -15.63 -10.26 -3.97
N TYR A 478 -14.79 -10.99 -4.69
CA TYR A 478 -14.48 -12.39 -4.41
C TYR A 478 -13.21 -12.50 -3.58
N SER A 479 -13.13 -13.60 -2.85
CA SER A 479 -11.94 -13.97 -2.07
C SER A 479 -11.43 -15.35 -2.46
N SER A 480 -10.12 -15.55 -2.37
CA SER A 480 -9.49 -16.85 -2.58
C SER A 480 -8.27 -17.03 -1.68
N LEU A 481 -7.97 -18.27 -1.32
CA LEU A 481 -6.71 -18.58 -0.66
C LEU A 481 -5.54 -18.47 -1.65
N PRO A 482 -4.42 -17.88 -1.21
CA PRO A 482 -3.20 -17.86 -2.00
C PRO A 482 -2.71 -19.27 -2.34
N SER A 483 -2.34 -19.48 -3.60
CA SER A 483 -1.85 -20.78 -4.08
C SER A 483 -0.58 -21.27 -3.38
N VAL A 484 0.18 -20.36 -2.75
CA VAL A 484 1.41 -20.69 -2.01
C VAL A 484 1.14 -21.55 -0.76
N LEU A 485 -0.09 -21.54 -0.24
CA LEU A 485 -0.48 -22.40 0.86
C LEU A 485 -0.52 -23.89 0.47
N GLY A 486 -0.55 -24.22 -0.83
CA GLY A 486 -0.63 -25.59 -1.30
C GLY A 486 -1.98 -26.26 -1.02
N LEU A 487 -3.00 -25.50 -0.63
CA LEU A 487 -4.35 -25.99 -0.31
C LEU A 487 -5.25 -26.10 -1.55
N ASN A 488 -4.68 -25.97 -2.75
CA ASN A 488 -5.39 -26.16 -4.00
C ASN A 488 -5.71 -27.66 -4.17
N GLY A 489 -6.98 -28.04 -4.03
CA GLY A 489 -7.43 -29.42 -4.27
C GLY A 489 -7.84 -30.20 -3.01
N VAL A 490 -7.43 -29.74 -1.82
CA VAL A 490 -8.16 -30.13 -0.60
C VAL A 490 -9.55 -29.52 -0.73
N SER A 491 -10.61 -30.28 -0.44
CA SER A 491 -12.00 -29.82 -0.54
C SER A 491 -12.24 -28.71 0.49
N LEU A 492 -11.79 -27.48 0.20
CA LEU A 492 -12.16 -26.25 0.89
C LEU A 492 -13.69 -26.05 0.83
N ARG A 493 -14.39 -26.82 -0.01
CA ARG A 493 -15.85 -26.89 0.00
C ARG A 493 -16.39 -27.46 1.32
N GLU A 494 -15.64 -28.31 2.01
CA GLU A 494 -16.04 -28.90 3.29
C GLU A 494 -15.69 -27.99 4.47
N ALA A 495 -14.58 -27.26 4.38
CA ALA A 495 -14.20 -26.26 5.37
C ALA A 495 -14.73 -24.89 4.93
N VAL A 496 -15.88 -24.48 5.45
CA VAL A 496 -16.36 -23.09 5.28
C VAL A 496 -15.37 -22.15 5.99
N VAL A 497 -14.39 -21.66 5.24
CA VAL A 497 -13.39 -20.71 5.71
C VAL A 497 -13.97 -19.32 5.48
N LEU A 498 -14.15 -18.55 6.56
CA LEU A 498 -14.65 -17.19 6.51
C LEU A 498 -13.48 -16.21 6.44
N ALA A 499 -13.48 -15.31 5.46
CA ALA A 499 -12.53 -14.23 5.33
C ALA A 499 -13.23 -12.88 5.58
N GLN A 500 -12.56 -11.99 6.30
CA GLN A 500 -13.02 -10.62 6.48
C GLN A 500 -12.17 -9.71 5.59
N PRO A 501 -12.77 -8.96 4.65
CA PRO A 501 -12.02 -7.99 3.84
C PRO A 501 -11.54 -6.78 4.66
N GLY A 502 -12.00 -6.66 5.92
CA GLY A 502 -11.92 -5.42 6.68
C GLY A 502 -12.83 -4.35 6.08
N PRO A 503 -12.76 -3.10 6.59
CA PRO A 503 -13.50 -2.01 6.00
C PRO A 503 -12.92 -1.73 4.61
N CYS A 504 -13.66 -2.09 3.57
CA CYS A 504 -13.26 -1.77 2.20
C CYS A 504 -14.43 -1.24 1.38
N ARG A 505 -14.11 -0.55 0.29
CA ARG A 505 -15.07 0.09 -0.60
C ARG A 505 -14.72 -0.25 -2.03
N LEU A 506 -15.71 -0.77 -2.75
CA LEU A 506 -15.63 -1.02 -4.18
C LEU A 506 -16.37 0.09 -4.91
N GLU A 507 -15.69 0.76 -5.83
CA GLU A 507 -16.23 1.83 -6.66
C GLU A 507 -16.13 1.40 -8.13
N VAL A 508 -17.08 1.86 -8.94
CA VAL A 508 -17.02 1.76 -10.40
C VAL A 508 -17.21 3.13 -11.00
N TYR A 509 -16.48 3.39 -12.08
CA TYR A 509 -16.40 4.70 -12.71
C TYR A 509 -17.25 4.80 -13.98
N LYS A 510 -17.73 6.02 -14.25
CA LYS A 510 -18.25 6.46 -15.54
C LYS A 510 -17.49 7.70 -15.99
N TRP A 511 -17.50 7.97 -17.29
CA TRP A 511 -16.84 9.12 -17.90
C TRP A 511 -17.90 10.02 -18.49
N ARG A 512 -17.71 11.32 -18.28
CA ARG A 512 -18.45 12.34 -19.02
C ARG A 512 -18.02 12.32 -20.47
N GLY A 513 -18.95 12.62 -21.39
CA GLY A 513 -18.64 12.81 -22.80
C GLY A 513 -17.54 13.85 -22.99
N GLU A 514 -16.84 13.79 -24.13
CA GLU A 514 -15.73 14.72 -24.43
C GLU A 514 -16.18 16.18 -24.33
N GLU A 515 -17.43 16.47 -24.68
CA GLU A 515 -18.05 17.80 -24.59
C GLU A 515 -18.12 18.36 -23.17
N GLU A 516 -18.18 17.51 -22.13
CA GLU A 516 -18.25 17.91 -20.72
C GLU A 516 -16.88 17.84 -20.00
N GLY A 517 -15.78 17.81 -20.75
CA GLY A 517 -14.43 17.83 -20.20
C GLY A 517 -13.92 16.48 -19.71
N GLY A 518 -14.49 15.35 -20.17
CA GLY A 518 -13.91 14.00 -20.02
C GLY A 518 -13.67 13.51 -18.59
N GLY A 519 -14.31 14.14 -17.60
CA GLY A 519 -14.06 13.88 -16.17
C GLY A 519 -14.55 12.49 -15.72
N ARG A 520 -13.73 11.81 -14.89
CA ARG A 520 -14.07 10.56 -14.20
C ARG A 520 -15.08 10.83 -13.07
N GLN A 521 -16.17 10.06 -13.01
CA GLN A 521 -17.16 10.08 -11.93
C GLN A 521 -17.36 8.71 -11.30
N VAL A 522 -17.71 8.67 -10.01
CA VAL A 522 -18.16 7.45 -9.34
C VAL A 522 -19.60 7.17 -9.76
N ALA A 523 -19.80 6.12 -10.54
CA ALA A 523 -21.12 5.73 -11.01
C ALA A 523 -21.84 4.81 -10.03
N TRP A 524 -21.07 3.97 -9.34
CA TRP A 524 -21.57 3.08 -8.32
C TRP A 524 -20.53 2.92 -7.19
N ARG A 525 -21.02 2.73 -5.97
CA ARG A 525 -20.18 2.54 -4.78
C ARG A 525 -20.86 1.56 -3.82
N GLY A 526 -20.13 0.52 -3.42
CA GLY A 526 -20.52 -0.41 -2.36
C GLY A 526 -19.46 -0.45 -1.26
N ALA A 527 -19.90 -0.52 -0.01
CA ALA A 527 -19.01 -0.66 1.14
C ALA A 527 -19.17 -2.04 1.77
N PHE A 528 -18.05 -2.70 2.04
CA PHE A 528 -18.00 -3.92 2.82
C PHE A 528 -17.58 -3.54 4.24
N THR A 529 -18.51 -3.67 5.16
CA THR A 529 -18.24 -3.62 6.61
C THR A 529 -17.89 -5.03 7.11
N ASP A 530 -17.52 -5.17 8.39
CA ASP A 530 -16.90 -6.34 9.07
C ASP A 530 -17.57 -7.73 8.91
N GLN A 531 -18.52 -7.87 8.01
CA GLN A 531 -19.12 -9.12 7.63
C GLN A 531 -18.10 -10.03 6.91
N SER A 532 -18.08 -11.28 7.35
CA SER A 532 -17.31 -12.35 6.73
C SER A 532 -17.91 -12.77 5.38
N ALA A 533 -17.06 -13.08 4.42
CA ALA A 533 -17.40 -13.81 3.22
C ALA A 533 -16.76 -15.21 3.26
N ALA A 534 -17.46 -16.23 2.78
CA ALA A 534 -16.84 -17.53 2.58
C ALA A 534 -15.75 -17.42 1.49
N ILE A 535 -14.60 -18.05 1.71
CA ILE A 535 -13.54 -18.14 0.71
C ILE A 535 -14.07 -18.88 -0.51
N GLY A 536 -13.83 -18.33 -1.70
CA GLY A 536 -14.38 -18.83 -2.95
C GLY A 536 -15.78 -18.33 -3.26
N ALA A 537 -16.45 -17.67 -2.32
CA ALA A 537 -17.70 -16.95 -2.56
C ALA A 537 -17.43 -15.47 -2.84
N GLY A 538 -18.35 -14.88 -3.59
CA GLY A 538 -18.37 -13.45 -3.88
C GLY A 538 -19.44 -12.75 -3.08
N ARG A 539 -19.11 -11.59 -2.53
CA ARG A 539 -20.08 -10.72 -1.85
C ARG A 539 -20.28 -9.45 -2.65
N GLY A 540 -21.51 -9.03 -2.87
CA GLY A 540 -21.76 -7.96 -3.82
C GLY A 540 -23.22 -7.55 -3.93
N TRP A 541 -23.51 -6.80 -4.99
CA TRP A 541 -24.83 -6.27 -5.29
C TRP A 541 -25.25 -6.75 -6.67
N ALA A 542 -26.31 -7.56 -6.73
CA ALA A 542 -26.82 -8.13 -7.98
C ALA A 542 -27.33 -7.08 -8.97
N THR A 543 -27.75 -5.91 -8.47
CA THR A 543 -28.38 -4.83 -9.24
C THR A 543 -27.50 -3.58 -9.33
N ALA A 544 -26.17 -3.74 -9.20
CA ALA A 544 -25.25 -2.61 -9.22
C ALA A 544 -25.27 -1.84 -10.55
N TRP A 545 -25.65 -2.49 -11.64
CA TRP A 545 -25.45 -1.94 -12.97
C TRP A 545 -26.57 -2.25 -13.96
N PRO A 546 -27.26 -1.27 -14.57
CA PRO A 546 -28.31 -1.55 -15.54
C PRO A 546 -27.74 -2.18 -16.83
N LEU A 547 -28.25 -3.34 -17.23
CA LEU A 547 -27.96 -4.00 -18.52
C LEU A 547 -28.78 -3.37 -19.66
N LYS A 548 -29.98 -2.87 -19.34
CA LYS A 548 -30.84 -2.14 -20.28
C LYS A 548 -30.84 -0.67 -19.92
N ALA A 549 -30.83 0.21 -20.93
CA ALA A 549 -31.06 1.63 -20.71
C ALA A 549 -32.44 1.78 -20.04
N GLN A 550 -32.47 2.12 -18.76
CA GLN A 550 -33.73 2.41 -18.09
C GLN A 550 -34.25 3.75 -18.64
N PRO A 551 -35.53 3.84 -19.04
CA PRO A 551 -36.14 5.14 -19.27
C PRO A 551 -36.01 5.94 -17.97
N THR A 552 -35.48 7.16 -18.07
CA THR A 552 -35.16 8.01 -16.91
C THR A 552 -36.40 8.27 -16.06
N VAL A 553 -36.53 7.57 -14.93
CA VAL A 553 -37.50 7.86 -13.89
C VAL A 553 -36.79 8.63 -12.75
N PRO A 554 -37.31 9.77 -12.26
CA PRO A 554 -36.66 10.56 -11.22
C PRO A 554 -36.51 9.76 -9.91
N THR A 555 -35.28 9.63 -9.40
CA THR A 555 -34.90 8.68 -8.34
C THR A 555 -35.07 9.23 -6.92
N GLY A 556 -35.59 8.40 -6.01
CA GLY A 556 -35.49 8.57 -4.55
C GLY A 556 -34.96 7.28 -3.87
N GLN A 557 -33.87 7.43 -3.10
CA GLN A 557 -33.25 6.51 -2.11
C GLN A 557 -32.72 5.13 -2.60
N GLY A 558 -31.47 4.81 -2.21
CA GLY A 558 -30.68 3.67 -2.70
C GLY A 558 -30.91 2.34 -1.94
N PRO A 559 -30.50 1.19 -2.53
CA PRO A 559 -30.83 -0.15 -2.03
C PRO A 559 -29.82 -0.74 -1.02
N GLU A 560 -30.33 -1.61 -0.14
CA GLU A 560 -29.64 -2.37 0.91
C GLU A 560 -28.92 -3.62 0.36
N ALA A 561 -27.81 -4.03 0.98
CA ALA A 561 -26.99 -5.17 0.54
C ALA A 561 -27.65 -6.52 0.87
N ALA A 562 -27.80 -7.40 -0.12
CA ALA A 562 -28.30 -8.78 0.08
C ALA A 562 -27.13 -9.78 0.17
N ASP A 563 -27.15 -10.64 1.18
CA ASP A 563 -26.26 -11.81 1.31
C ASP A 563 -26.92 -12.98 0.57
N ILE A 564 -26.36 -13.43 -0.56
CA ILE A 564 -26.94 -14.52 -1.35
C ILE A 564 -26.10 -15.78 -1.12
N THR A 565 -26.59 -16.66 -0.27
CA THR A 565 -26.46 -18.11 -0.46
C THR A 565 -27.68 -18.56 -1.27
N ASP A 566 -27.48 -19.24 -2.39
CA ASP A 566 -28.50 -19.51 -3.41
C ASP A 566 -29.86 -20.02 -2.88
N THR A 567 -30.90 -19.17 -2.91
CA THR A 567 -32.32 -19.56 -3.08
C THR A 567 -33.18 -18.32 -3.38
N VAL A 568 -33.76 -18.22 -4.59
CA VAL A 568 -34.67 -17.11 -5.00
C VAL A 568 -35.95 -17.66 -5.63
N ALA A 569 -37.11 -17.16 -5.19
CA ALA A 569 -38.45 -17.45 -5.71
C ALA A 569 -38.80 -16.56 -6.94
N PRO A 570 -39.65 -17.02 -7.88
CA PRO A 570 -39.86 -16.32 -9.15
C PRO A 570 -40.87 -15.14 -9.05
N LEU A 571 -40.52 -14.02 -9.68
CA LEU A 571 -41.42 -12.88 -9.94
C LEU A 571 -42.07 -13.06 -11.33
N ALA A 572 -43.39 -12.92 -11.41
CA ALA A 572 -44.18 -13.14 -12.63
C ALA A 572 -43.98 -12.04 -13.69
N ALA A 573 -43.81 -12.44 -14.95
CA ALA A 573 -43.67 -11.57 -16.11
C ALA A 573 -45.03 -11.23 -16.74
N ALA A 574 -45.27 -9.95 -17.02
CA ALA A 574 -46.41 -9.48 -17.83
C ALA A 574 -46.01 -9.39 -19.30
N ALA A 575 -46.83 -9.96 -20.19
CA ALA A 575 -46.61 -9.99 -21.64
C ALA A 575 -47.07 -8.69 -22.33
N ALA A 576 -46.28 -8.20 -23.28
CA ALA A 576 -46.59 -7.06 -24.15
C ALA A 576 -46.60 -7.53 -25.63
N PRO A 577 -47.35 -6.84 -26.53
CA PRO A 577 -47.61 -7.31 -27.90
C PRO A 577 -46.42 -7.14 -28.85
N ALA A 578 -46.36 -8.02 -29.85
CA ALA A 578 -45.28 -8.17 -30.83
C ALA A 578 -45.55 -7.36 -32.11
N ASP A 579 -44.63 -6.44 -32.45
CA ASP A 579 -44.45 -5.88 -33.80
C ASP A 579 -43.09 -6.36 -34.32
N ASP A 580 -43.10 -7.11 -35.43
CA ASP A 580 -41.95 -7.77 -36.06
C ASP A 580 -41.26 -6.82 -37.06
N ASP A 581 -40.31 -6.00 -36.57
CA ASP A 581 -39.31 -5.34 -37.41
C ASP A 581 -37.97 -6.08 -37.18
N PRO A 582 -37.24 -6.57 -38.21
CA PRO A 582 -35.98 -7.30 -38.04
C PRO A 582 -34.94 -6.44 -37.34
N GLN A 583 -34.92 -6.54 -36.00
CA GLN A 583 -34.06 -5.77 -35.13
C GLN A 583 -32.61 -6.04 -35.48
N GLN A 584 -31.92 -4.97 -35.90
CA GLN A 584 -30.48 -4.92 -36.04
C GLN A 584 -29.86 -5.48 -34.74
N PRO A 585 -28.87 -6.39 -34.80
CA PRO A 585 -28.31 -7.02 -33.62
C PRO A 585 -27.77 -5.92 -32.69
N GLN A 586 -28.49 -5.69 -31.59
CA GLN A 586 -28.14 -4.65 -30.64
C GLN A 586 -26.73 -4.94 -30.13
N GLN A 587 -25.83 -3.96 -30.24
CA GLN A 587 -24.49 -4.09 -29.68
C GLN A 587 -24.65 -4.29 -28.16
N PRO A 588 -24.24 -5.45 -27.60
CA PRO A 588 -24.59 -5.82 -26.23
C PRO A 588 -24.00 -4.88 -25.16
N LEU A 589 -23.01 -4.07 -25.53
CA LEU A 589 -22.36 -3.08 -24.66
C LEU A 589 -22.87 -1.64 -24.82
N ALA A 590 -23.90 -1.39 -25.65
CA ALA A 590 -24.37 -0.02 -25.92
C ALA A 590 -24.75 0.74 -24.64
N SER A 591 -25.38 0.07 -23.67
CA SER A 591 -25.74 0.66 -22.37
C SER A 591 -24.54 0.96 -21.46
N TRP A 592 -23.36 0.40 -21.77
CA TRP A 592 -22.15 0.49 -20.96
C TRP A 592 -21.11 1.45 -21.53
N MET A 593 -21.35 2.02 -22.72
CA MET A 593 -20.44 2.99 -23.34
C MET A 593 -20.01 4.14 -22.42
N PRO A 594 -20.88 4.75 -21.58
CA PRO A 594 -20.45 5.80 -20.64
C PRO A 594 -19.47 5.34 -19.57
N TYR A 595 -19.26 4.03 -19.44
CA TYR A 595 -18.42 3.41 -18.43
C TYR A 595 -17.21 2.69 -19.02
N LEU A 596 -17.00 2.82 -20.33
CA LEU A 596 -15.82 2.31 -20.99
C LEU A 596 -14.91 3.48 -21.29
N LYS A 597 -13.67 3.42 -20.79
CA LYS A 597 -12.57 4.29 -21.22
C LYS A 597 -11.47 3.42 -21.77
N ASP A 598 -11.06 3.71 -23.00
CA ASP A 598 -10.03 2.95 -23.73
C ASP A 598 -10.40 1.45 -23.84
N GLY A 599 -11.69 1.17 -24.09
CA GLY A 599 -12.21 -0.20 -24.18
C GLY A 599 -12.20 -0.97 -22.87
N LYS A 600 -12.16 -0.29 -21.71
CA LYS A 600 -12.10 -0.91 -20.39
C LYS A 600 -13.11 -0.30 -19.43
N LEU A 601 -13.80 -1.17 -18.69
CA LEU A 601 -14.58 -0.81 -17.52
C LEU A 601 -13.63 -0.59 -16.35
N TRP A 602 -13.61 0.60 -15.74
CA TRP A 602 -12.74 0.85 -14.57
C TRP A 602 -13.51 1.00 -13.27
N GLY A 603 -12.83 0.65 -12.19
CA GLY A 603 -13.24 0.96 -10.83
C GLY A 603 -12.05 1.06 -9.90
N CYS A 604 -12.34 1.12 -8.61
CA CYS A 604 -11.34 1.22 -7.57
C CYS A 604 -11.74 0.41 -6.33
N LEU A 605 -10.79 -0.29 -5.74
CA LEU A 605 -10.94 -0.98 -4.45
C LEU A 605 -10.14 -0.23 -3.39
N ARG A 606 -10.82 0.34 -2.40
CA ARG A 606 -10.20 1.13 -1.33
C ARG A 606 -10.32 0.38 -0.01
N TYR A 607 -9.22 0.27 0.73
CA TYR A 607 -9.25 -0.24 2.10
C TYR A 607 -9.18 0.93 3.09
N GLY A 608 -10.14 0.97 4.00
CA GLY A 608 -10.18 1.94 5.09
C GLY A 608 -9.32 1.50 6.27
N ARG A 609 -9.04 2.44 7.18
CA ARG A 609 -8.45 2.12 8.48
C ARG A 609 -9.45 1.25 9.24
N ARG A 610 -9.00 0.11 9.77
CA ARG A 610 -9.77 -0.62 10.79
C ARG A 610 -9.88 0.35 11.96
N GLY A 611 -11.06 0.97 12.15
CA GLY A 611 -11.33 1.73 13.36
C GLY A 611 -11.01 0.82 14.55
N GLN A 612 -10.49 1.39 15.64
CA GLN A 612 -10.05 0.71 16.88
C GLN A 612 -11.11 -0.19 17.58
N LEU A 613 -12.20 -0.54 16.90
CA LEU A 613 -13.30 -1.37 17.37
C LEU A 613 -12.85 -2.78 17.82
N PHE A 614 -11.74 -3.32 17.32
CA PHE A 614 -11.21 -4.60 17.81
C PHE A 614 -10.47 -4.51 19.15
N CYS A 615 -9.97 -3.32 19.57
CA CYS A 615 -9.44 -3.17 20.93
C CYS A 615 -10.56 -3.16 21.98
N CYS A 616 -11.77 -2.72 21.64
CA CYS A 616 -12.88 -2.67 22.59
C CYS A 616 -13.49 -4.06 22.87
N CYS A 617 -13.51 -5.01 21.93
CA CYS A 617 -14.07 -6.34 22.22
C CYS A 617 -13.21 -7.21 23.17
N GLN A 618 -11.94 -6.87 23.41
CA GLN A 618 -11.12 -7.49 24.48
C GLN A 618 -11.02 -6.61 25.76
N ALA A 619 -11.35 -5.32 25.68
CA ALA A 619 -11.34 -4.43 26.84
C ALA A 619 -12.72 -4.30 27.53
N GLU A 620 -13.83 -4.45 26.80
CA GLU A 620 -15.20 -4.22 27.28
C GLU A 620 -16.03 -5.50 27.49
N GLY A 621 -15.40 -6.67 27.32
CA GLY A 621 -15.93 -7.97 27.76
C GLY A 621 -15.30 -8.44 29.07
N ARG A 622 -15.07 -7.52 30.02
CA ARG A 622 -14.59 -7.80 31.39
C ARG A 622 -15.72 -7.69 32.40
#